data_AF-A0A1E7PTR7-F1
#
_entry.id   AF-A0A1E7PTR7-F1
#
_cell.length_a   1.000
_cell.length_b   1.000
_cell.length_c   1.000
_cell.angle_alpha   90.00
_cell.angle_beta   90.00
_cell.angle_gamma   90.00
#
_symmetry.space_group_name_H-M   'P 1'
#
loop_
_entity.id
_entity.type
_entity.pdbx_description
1 polymer ?
#
loop_
_entity_poly.entity_id
_entity_poly.type
_entity_poly.pdbx_seq_one_letter_code
_entity_poly.pdbx_strand_id
1 'polypeptide(L)'
;MQAIRAYTQSISTLMALVMMLTSVWALPASASLVGTGELLTEQRANIDRQALMDMLERGDVQNTLATLGVGEQEVRDRIQSLTPSELADFKQQLAEAPAGEGVVGVIVLFLLVFIVTDMLCATDIFPFVNCIR
;
A
#
# COMPACT_ATOMS: atom_id res chain seq x y z
N MET A 1 -65.31 -36.09 -14.81
CA MET A 1 -64.47 -35.37 -13.82
C MET A 1 -63.07 -35.97 -13.60
N GLN A 2 -62.76 -37.19 -14.05
CA GLN A 2 -61.44 -37.81 -13.84
C GLN A 2 -60.37 -37.36 -14.86
N ALA A 3 -60.75 -37.10 -16.12
CA ALA A 3 -59.83 -36.64 -17.17
C ALA A 3 -59.22 -35.24 -16.89
N ILE A 4 -60.01 -34.32 -16.33
CA ILE A 4 -59.54 -32.97 -15.95
C ILE A 4 -58.55 -33.06 -14.78
N ARG A 5 -58.79 -33.96 -13.82
CA ARG A 5 -57.94 -34.14 -12.64
C ARG A 5 -56.57 -34.72 -13.00
N ALA A 6 -56.53 -35.68 -13.93
CA ALA A 6 -55.28 -36.26 -14.44
C ALA A 6 -54.44 -35.21 -15.20
N TYR A 7 -55.07 -34.34 -15.99
CA TYR A 7 -54.37 -33.28 -16.73
C TYR A 7 -53.78 -32.22 -15.78
N THR A 8 -54.52 -31.83 -14.73
CA THR A 8 -54.01 -30.90 -13.71
C THR A 8 -52.88 -31.50 -12.86
N GLN A 9 -52.89 -32.82 -12.62
CA GLN A 9 -51.82 -33.50 -11.89
C GLN A 9 -50.52 -33.54 -12.69
N SER A 10 -50.58 -33.83 -13.99
CA SER A 10 -49.40 -33.80 -14.87
C SER A 10 -48.81 -32.39 -15.06
N ILE A 11 -49.66 -31.37 -15.10
CA ILE A 11 -49.20 -29.97 -15.17
C ILE A 11 -48.55 -29.54 -13.85
N SER A 12 -49.11 -29.97 -12.71
CA SER A 12 -48.57 -29.66 -11.39
C SER A 12 -47.19 -30.28 -11.18
N THR A 13 -46.98 -31.53 -11.60
CA THR A 13 -45.67 -32.18 -11.50
C THR A 13 -44.63 -31.54 -12.41
N LEU A 14 -45.02 -31.12 -13.62
CA LEU A 14 -44.15 -30.38 -14.54
C LEU A 14 -43.71 -29.02 -13.94
N MET A 15 -44.65 -28.25 -13.39
CA MET A 15 -44.35 -26.95 -12.75
C MET A 15 -43.45 -27.11 -11.53
N ALA A 16 -43.71 -28.12 -10.68
CA ALA A 16 -42.87 -28.40 -9.52
C ALA A 16 -41.43 -28.78 -9.94
N LEU A 17 -41.29 -29.58 -10.99
CA LEU A 17 -39.98 -29.97 -11.53
C LEU A 17 -39.22 -28.77 -12.10
N VAL A 18 -39.90 -27.87 -12.82
CA VAL A 18 -39.28 -26.62 -13.31
C VAL A 18 -38.81 -25.74 -12.16
N MET A 19 -39.63 -25.53 -11.13
CA MET A 19 -39.21 -24.72 -9.96
C MET A 19 -38.02 -25.33 -9.23
N MET A 20 -38.01 -26.66 -9.09
CA MET A 20 -36.92 -27.39 -8.43
C MET A 20 -35.62 -27.35 -9.24
N LEU A 21 -35.71 -27.35 -10.59
CA LEU A 21 -34.53 -27.15 -11.43
C LEU A 21 -33.99 -25.73 -11.31
N THR A 22 -34.85 -24.70 -11.23
CA THR A 22 -34.40 -23.30 -11.14
C THR A 22 -33.78 -22.92 -9.80
N SER A 23 -34.15 -23.58 -8.70
CA SER A 23 -33.59 -23.28 -7.37
C SER A 23 -32.16 -23.77 -7.19
N VAL A 24 -31.72 -24.77 -7.97
CA VAL A 24 -30.33 -25.26 -7.97
C VAL A 24 -29.36 -24.23 -8.58
N TRP A 25 -29.88 -23.33 -9.43
CA TRP A 25 -29.12 -22.22 -10.01
C TRP A 25 -29.23 -20.91 -9.20
N ALA A 26 -29.70 -20.98 -7.95
CA ALA A 26 -29.57 -19.86 -7.03
C ALA A 26 -28.08 -19.70 -6.67
N LEU A 27 -27.36 -18.99 -7.54
CA LEU A 27 -26.01 -18.50 -7.25
C LEU A 27 -26.08 -17.76 -5.92
N PRO A 28 -25.21 -18.07 -4.94
CA PRO A 28 -25.11 -17.25 -3.75
C PRO A 28 -24.74 -15.84 -4.23
N ALA A 29 -25.66 -14.89 -4.04
CA ALA A 29 -25.32 -13.49 -4.17
C ALA A 29 -24.26 -13.24 -3.09
N SER A 30 -23.00 -13.16 -3.51
CA SER A 30 -21.89 -12.75 -2.67
C SER A 30 -22.11 -11.29 -2.31
N ALA A 31 -22.91 -11.06 -1.26
CA ALA A 31 -22.87 -9.81 -0.53
C ALA A 31 -21.46 -9.73 0.05
N SER A 32 -20.57 -9.00 -0.64
CA SER A 32 -19.33 -8.55 -0.05
C SER A 32 -19.70 -7.94 1.30
N LEU A 33 -19.20 -8.52 2.39
CA LEU A 33 -19.27 -7.91 3.70
C LEU A 33 -18.55 -6.57 3.56
N VAL A 34 -19.30 -5.46 3.51
CA VAL A 34 -18.78 -4.15 3.88
C VAL A 34 -18.55 -4.21 5.38
N GLY A 35 -17.53 -4.98 5.76
CA GLY A 35 -17.01 -5.01 7.10
C GLY A 35 -16.37 -3.68 7.36
N THR A 36 -16.31 -3.32 8.63
CA THR A 36 -15.48 -2.25 9.21
C THR A 36 -14.05 -2.11 8.66
N GLY A 37 -13.57 -3.03 7.81
CA GLY A 37 -12.40 -2.85 6.96
C GLY A 37 -12.47 -1.62 6.05
N GLU A 38 -13.63 -1.27 5.47
CA GLU A 38 -13.74 -0.07 4.61
C GLU A 38 -13.47 1.22 5.41
N LEU A 39 -14.03 1.31 6.62
CA LEU A 39 -13.83 2.45 7.53
C LEU A 39 -12.39 2.51 8.04
N LEU A 40 -11.78 1.37 8.38
CA LEU A 40 -10.36 1.32 8.77
C LEU A 40 -9.43 1.69 7.61
N THR A 41 -9.80 1.35 6.37
CA THR A 41 -8.99 1.65 5.17
C THR A 41 -9.03 3.13 4.85
N GLU A 42 -10.20 3.77 4.91
CA GLU A 42 -10.34 5.22 4.81
C GLU A 42 -9.57 5.97 5.91
N GLN A 43 -9.63 5.47 7.14
CA GLN A 43 -8.93 6.10 8.26
C GLN A 43 -7.40 5.99 8.12
N ARG A 44 -6.88 4.84 7.63
CA ARG A 44 -5.46 4.68 7.30
C ARG A 44 -5.03 5.58 6.15
N ALA A 45 -5.83 5.66 5.08
CA ALA A 45 -5.53 6.54 3.96
C ALA A 45 -5.41 8.00 4.38
N ASN A 46 -6.27 8.48 5.28
CA ASN A 46 -6.14 9.85 5.82
C ASN A 46 -4.85 10.08 6.60
N ILE A 47 -4.42 9.09 7.41
CA ILE A 47 -3.14 9.15 8.13
C ILE A 47 -1.97 9.16 7.14
N ASP A 48 -2.00 8.31 6.12
CA ASP A 48 -0.97 8.24 5.09
C ASP A 48 -0.90 9.52 4.25
N ARG A 49 -2.04 10.16 3.95
CA ARG A 49 -2.07 11.48 3.30
C ARG A 49 -1.40 12.53 4.16
N GLN A 50 -1.71 12.59 5.45
CA GLN A 50 -1.09 13.53 6.38
C GLN A 50 0.43 13.32 6.49
N ALA A 51 0.89 12.08 6.56
CA ALA A 51 2.32 11.78 6.58
C ALA A 51 3.04 12.28 5.31
N LEU A 52 2.43 12.11 4.13
CA LEU A 52 3.01 12.61 2.88
C LEU A 52 3.01 14.14 2.79
N MET A 53 2.01 14.81 3.36
CA MET A 53 1.99 16.28 3.48
C MET A 53 3.11 16.79 4.38
N ASP A 54 3.32 16.14 5.53
CA ASP A 54 4.41 16.47 6.46
C ASP A 54 5.79 16.24 5.82
N MET A 55 5.94 15.18 5.01
CA MET A 55 7.15 14.96 4.21
C MET A 55 7.36 16.03 3.14
N LEU A 56 6.29 16.52 2.50
CA LEU A 56 6.32 17.58 1.50
C LEU A 56 6.69 18.94 2.12
N GLU A 57 6.41 19.15 3.40
CA GLU A 57 6.79 20.36 4.14
C GLU A 57 8.29 20.39 4.51
N ARG A 58 9.00 19.27 4.39
CA ARG A 58 10.44 19.24 4.65
C ARG A 58 11.21 19.96 3.53
N GLY A 59 12.11 20.85 3.93
CA GLY A 59 12.86 21.71 3.00
C GLY A 59 13.74 20.95 1.99
N ASP A 60 14.20 19.75 2.32
CA ASP A 60 14.95 18.87 1.42
C ASP A 60 14.08 18.34 0.26
N VAL A 61 12.84 17.96 0.56
CA VAL A 61 11.86 17.50 -0.43
C VAL A 61 11.41 18.65 -1.31
N GLN A 62 11.10 19.81 -0.73
CA GLN A 62 10.73 21.01 -1.50
C GLN A 62 11.83 21.44 -2.47
N ASN A 63 13.08 21.46 -2.00
CA ASN A 63 14.21 21.83 -2.85
C ASN A 63 14.42 20.82 -4.00
N THR A 64 14.22 19.53 -3.71
CA THR A 64 14.26 18.47 -4.72
C THR A 64 13.16 18.64 -5.77
N LEU A 65 11.92 18.89 -5.35
CA LEU A 65 10.78 19.13 -6.25
C LEU A 65 10.96 20.39 -7.08
N ALA A 66 11.48 21.47 -6.48
CA ALA A 66 11.83 22.70 -7.17
C ALA A 66 12.91 22.48 -8.23
N THR A 67 13.91 21.63 -7.94
CA THR A 67 14.95 21.25 -8.90
C THR A 67 14.37 20.46 -10.09
N LEU A 68 13.32 19.68 -9.86
CA LEU A 68 12.59 18.94 -10.89
C LEU A 68 11.57 19.81 -11.64
N GLY A 69 11.40 21.08 -11.26
CA GLY A 69 10.44 22.01 -11.87
C GLY A 69 8.98 21.74 -11.50
N VAL A 70 8.74 20.93 -10.46
CA VAL A 70 7.40 20.56 -10.00
C VAL A 70 6.97 21.49 -8.87
N GLY A 71 5.80 22.11 -9.00
CA GLY A 71 5.25 22.98 -7.96
C GLY A 71 4.74 22.19 -6.76
N GLU A 72 4.98 22.70 -5.55
CA GLU A 72 4.50 22.07 -4.31
C GLU A 72 2.96 21.89 -4.31
N GLN A 73 2.24 22.90 -4.80
CA GLN A 73 0.78 22.87 -4.91
C GLN A 73 0.29 21.77 -5.85
N GLU A 74 0.99 21.53 -6.96
CA GLU A 74 0.64 20.47 -7.91
C GLU A 74 0.78 19.07 -7.29
N VAL A 75 1.84 18.84 -6.51
CA VAL A 75 2.04 17.57 -5.80
C VAL A 75 0.99 17.38 -4.71
N ARG A 76 0.67 18.45 -3.97
CA ARG A 76 -0.36 18.46 -2.93
C ARG A 76 -1.72 18.08 -3.48
N ASP A 77 -2.13 18.68 -4.59
CA ASP A 77 -3.39 18.39 -5.27
C ASP A 77 -3.43 16.94 -5.77
N ARG A 78 -2.28 16.44 -6.25
CA ARG A 78 -2.16 15.05 -6.71
C ARG A 78 -2.33 14.05 -5.56
N ILE A 79 -1.66 14.25 -4.42
CA ILE A 79 -1.82 13.40 -3.24
C ILE A 79 -3.26 13.40 -2.73
N GLN A 80 -3.95 14.54 -2.80
CA GLN A 80 -5.36 14.66 -2.42
C GLN A 80 -6.30 13.93 -3.40
N SER A 81 -5.94 13.88 -4.68
CA SER A 81 -6.71 13.18 -5.72
C SER A 81 -6.57 11.65 -5.70
N LEU A 82 -5.54 11.10 -5.03
CA LEU A 82 -5.29 9.66 -4.98
C LEU A 82 -6.34 8.93 -4.14
N THR A 83 -6.80 7.79 -4.66
CA THR A 83 -7.67 6.87 -3.90
C THR A 83 -6.90 6.20 -2.75
N PRO A 84 -7.59 5.70 -1.71
CA PRO A 84 -6.96 4.98 -0.60
C PRO A 84 -6.00 3.86 -1.03
N SER A 85 -6.35 3.09 -2.06
CA SER A 85 -5.53 2.00 -2.59
C SER A 85 -4.30 2.51 -3.34
N GLU A 86 -4.45 3.53 -4.19
CA GLU A 86 -3.33 4.09 -4.96
C GLU A 86 -2.32 4.78 -4.05
N LEU A 87 -2.79 5.39 -2.96
CA LEU A 87 -1.92 6.00 -1.96
C LEU A 87 -1.06 4.96 -1.22
N ALA A 88 -1.65 3.82 -0.88
CA ALA A 88 -0.94 2.72 -0.24
C ALA A 88 0.14 2.15 -1.17
N ASP A 89 -0.19 1.93 -2.44
CA ASP A 89 0.77 1.46 -3.45
C ASP A 89 1.87 2.48 -3.71
N PHE A 90 1.54 3.78 -3.74
CA PHE A 90 2.51 4.86 -3.90
C PHE A 90 3.48 4.95 -2.71
N LYS A 91 2.95 4.83 -1.48
CA LYS A 91 3.77 4.79 -0.26
C LYS A 91 4.71 3.58 -0.26
N GLN A 92 4.23 2.41 -0.69
CA GLN A 92 5.07 1.23 -0.79
C GLN A 92 6.20 1.43 -1.81
N GLN A 93 5.91 2.05 -2.95
CA GLN A 93 6.94 2.42 -3.93
C GLN A 93 7.94 3.44 -3.39
N LEU A 94 7.52 4.39 -2.55
CA LEU A 94 8.43 5.32 -1.86
C LEU A 94 9.29 4.65 -0.79
N ALA A 95 8.77 3.60 -0.14
CA ALA A 95 9.52 2.80 0.82
C ALA A 95 10.52 1.85 0.15
N GLU A 96 10.19 1.34 -1.03
CA GLU A 96 11.08 0.53 -1.88
C GLU A 96 12.05 1.41 -2.68
N ALA A 97 11.69 2.67 -2.95
CA ALA A 97 12.62 3.65 -3.48
C ALA A 97 13.76 3.81 -2.46
N PRO A 98 15.03 3.66 -2.87
CA PRO A 98 16.16 3.64 -1.96
C PRO A 98 16.39 5.03 -1.39
N ALA A 99 15.62 5.40 -0.37
CA ALA A 99 15.80 6.60 0.42
C ALA A 99 17.00 6.36 1.37
N GLY A 100 18.21 6.39 0.81
CA GLY A 100 19.46 6.57 1.55
C GLY A 100 20.13 5.32 2.16
N GLU A 101 19.52 4.13 2.12
CA GLU A 101 20.05 2.98 2.87
C GLU A 101 21.19 2.22 2.18
N GLY A 102 21.23 2.16 0.84
CA GLY A 102 22.14 1.23 0.16
C GLY A 102 23.60 1.67 0.10
N VAL A 103 23.87 2.96 -0.09
CA VAL A 103 25.22 3.47 -0.41
C VAL A 103 25.74 4.41 0.66
N VAL A 104 24.93 5.38 1.10
CA VAL A 104 25.34 6.30 2.18
C VAL A 104 25.50 5.56 3.50
N GLY A 105 24.57 4.65 3.84
CA GLY A 105 24.67 3.80 5.02
C GLY A 105 25.92 2.90 5.01
N VAL A 106 26.21 2.29 3.87
CA VAL A 106 27.40 1.44 3.70
C VAL A 106 28.69 2.27 3.80
N ILE A 107 28.76 3.44 3.17
CA ILE A 107 29.92 4.33 3.24
C ILE A 107 30.15 4.84 4.67
N VAL A 108 29.09 5.25 5.37
CA VAL A 108 29.17 5.72 6.76
C VAL A 108 29.63 4.59 7.69
N LEU A 109 29.14 3.36 7.47
CA LEU A 109 29.55 2.17 8.22
C LEU A 109 31.05 1.88 8.04
N PHE A 110 31.55 1.83 6.81
CA PHE A 110 32.97 1.59 6.56
C PHE A 110 33.84 2.72 7.11
N LEU A 111 33.41 3.97 6.99
CA LEU A 111 34.11 5.13 7.56
C LEU A 111 34.23 5.00 9.08
N LEU A 112 33.16 4.61 9.78
CA LEU A 112 33.17 4.39 11.23
C LEU A 112 34.12 3.25 11.64
N VAL A 113 34.05 2.12 10.93
CA VAL A 113 34.91 0.96 11.20
C VAL A 113 36.38 1.33 11.02
N PHE A 114 36.74 2.01 9.94
CA PHE A 114 38.13 2.41 9.70
C PHE A 114 38.62 3.42 10.74
N ILE A 115 37.80 4.40 11.13
CA ILE A 115 38.17 5.36 12.19
C ILE A 115 38.47 4.64 13.52
N VAL A 116 37.63 3.69 13.93
CA VAL A 116 37.85 2.93 15.18
C VAL A 116 39.10 2.06 15.09
N THR A 117 39.33 1.42 13.94
CA THR A 117 40.50 0.55 13.72
C THR A 117 41.80 1.35 13.71
N ASP A 118 41.75 2.61 13.25
CA ASP A 118 42.86 3.56 13.27
C ASP A 118 43.17 4.06 14.70
N MET A 119 42.15 4.39 15.50
CA MET A 119 42.32 4.73 16.92
C MET A 119 42.98 3.61 17.75
N LEU A 120 42.73 2.35 17.38
CA LEU A 120 43.31 1.15 18.02
C LEU A 120 44.71 0.79 17.49
N CYS A 121 45.27 1.59 16.58
CA CYS A 121 46.54 1.33 15.89
C CYS A 121 46.56 -0.01 15.10
N ALA A 122 45.38 -0.52 14.69
CA ALA A 122 45.30 -1.73 13.87
C ALA A 122 45.41 -1.42 12.37
N THR A 123 45.10 -0.19 11.97
CA THR A 123 45.30 0.37 10.62
C THR A 123 45.80 1.81 10.71
N ASP A 124 46.34 2.38 9.64
CA ASP A 124 46.70 3.81 9.51
C ASP A 124 46.21 4.29 8.14
N ILE A 125 44.93 4.67 8.08
CA ILE A 125 44.22 5.06 6.85
C ILE A 125 43.93 6.56 6.88
N PHE A 126 43.70 7.13 8.07
CA PHE A 126 43.30 8.50 8.31
C PHE A 126 44.36 9.22 9.15
N PRO A 127 45.20 10.08 8.56
CA PRO A 127 46.33 10.74 9.25
C PRO A 127 45.92 11.76 10.31
N PHE A 128 44.62 12.01 10.47
CA PHE A 128 44.05 12.87 11.51
C PHE A 128 43.57 12.07 12.74
N VAL A 129 43.51 10.74 12.65
CA VAL A 129 43.15 9.87 13.77
C VAL A 129 44.42 9.51 14.52
N ASN A 130 44.47 9.85 15.81
CA ASN A 130 45.61 9.54 16.65
C ASN A 130 45.32 8.27 17.46
N CYS A 131 46.32 7.40 17.55
CA CYS A 131 46.32 6.26 18.45
C CYS A 131 46.01 6.69 19.88
N ILE A 132 44.95 6.11 20.46
CA ILE A 132 44.66 6.25 21.88
C ILE A 132 45.50 5.18 22.59
N ARG A 133 46.50 5.62 23.34
CA ARG A 133 47.44 4.76 24.06
C ARG A 133 47.16 4.80 25.55
#